data_AF-A0A6L7WK51-F1
#
_entry.id   AF-A0A6L7WK51-F1
#
_cell.length_a   1.000
_cell.length_b   1.000
_cell.length_c   1.000
_cell.angle_alpha   90.00
_cell.angle_beta   90.00
_cell.angle_gamma   90.00
#
_symmetry.space_group_name_H-M   'P 1'
#
loop_
_entity.id
_entity.type
_entity.pdbx_description
1 polymer ?
#
loop_
_entity_poly.entity_id
_entity_poly.type
_entity_poly.pdbx_seq_one_letter_code
_entity_poly.pdbx_strand_id
1 'polypeptide(L)'
;MGVDLPSLYAIVDAGQAARHGWTVPDLAAAYFDGGARLVQLRAPGAAGGVIDGWCDAVVARASGYGAAVVVNDRADVARMSGAAGVHLGQDDLPVEDARRVVGE
;
A
#
# COMPACT_ATOMS: atom_id res chain seq x y z
N MET A 1 10.85 15.04 14.49
CA MET A 1 11.46 14.29 13.37
C MET A 1 10.57 14.49 12.17
N GLY A 2 11.05 15.13 11.12
CA GLY A 2 10.30 15.21 9.86
C GLY A 2 10.38 13.87 9.14
N VAL A 3 9.27 13.42 8.56
CA VAL A 3 9.30 12.29 7.61
C VAL A 3 9.81 12.85 6.29
N ASP A 4 10.94 12.34 5.80
CA ASP A 4 11.43 12.67 4.46
C ASP A 4 10.64 11.82 3.44
N LEU A 5 9.73 12.46 2.71
CA LEU A 5 8.86 11.80 1.76
C LEU A 5 9.39 11.99 0.34
N PRO A 6 9.39 10.92 -0.50
CA PRO A 6 9.70 11.06 -1.92
C PRO A 6 8.76 12.06 -2.62
N SER A 7 9.26 12.71 -3.67
CA SER A 7 8.46 13.66 -4.47
C SER A 7 7.32 13.02 -5.25
N LEU A 8 7.38 11.70 -5.47
CA LEU A 8 6.34 10.93 -6.15
C LEU A 8 5.72 9.91 -5.19
N TYR A 9 4.43 10.11 -4.90
CA TYR A 9 3.58 9.16 -4.18
C TYR A 9 2.53 8.60 -5.15
N ALA A 10 2.75 7.37 -5.62
CA ALA A 10 1.87 6.75 -6.63
C ALA A 10 0.81 5.84 -5.98
N ILE A 11 -0.39 5.78 -6.57
CA ILE A 11 -1.48 4.92 -6.09
C ILE A 11 -1.66 3.74 -7.05
N VAL A 12 -1.40 2.53 -6.55
CA VAL A 12 -1.69 1.27 -7.23
C VAL A 12 -3.15 0.93 -6.95
N ASP A 13 -4.04 1.31 -7.87
CA ASP A 13 -5.47 1.04 -7.77
C ASP A 13 -5.83 -0.30 -8.42
N ALA A 14 -6.42 -1.21 -7.65
CA ALA A 14 -6.77 -2.56 -8.11
C ALA A 14 -7.81 -2.55 -9.24
N GLY A 15 -8.74 -1.58 -9.25
CA GLY A 15 -9.73 -1.43 -10.30
C GLY A 15 -9.10 -0.97 -11.62
N GLN A 16 -8.16 -0.03 -11.56
CA GLN A 16 -7.39 0.40 -12.74
C GLN A 16 -6.49 -0.72 -13.26
N ALA A 17 -5.81 -1.46 -12.39
CA ALA A 17 -5.01 -2.61 -12.79
C ALA A 17 -5.84 -3.59 -13.62
N ALA A 18 -6.98 -4.03 -13.07
CA ALA A 18 -7.89 -4.96 -13.74
C ALA A 18 -8.41 -4.41 -15.09
N ARG A 19 -8.82 -3.13 -15.13
CA ARG A 19 -9.34 -2.48 -16.34
C ARG A 19 -8.32 -2.46 -17.48
N HIS A 20 -7.03 -2.39 -17.15
CA HIS A 20 -5.95 -2.28 -18.12
C HIS A 20 -5.16 -3.60 -18.31
N GLY A 21 -5.67 -4.73 -17.79
CA GLY A 21 -5.06 -6.05 -17.98
C GLY A 21 -3.81 -6.29 -17.13
N TRP A 22 -3.62 -5.53 -16.06
CA TRP A 22 -2.53 -5.70 -15.11
C TRP A 22 -2.98 -6.45 -13.87
N THR A 23 -2.08 -7.24 -13.29
CA THR A 23 -2.22 -7.63 -11.89
C THR A 23 -1.76 -6.48 -10.99
N VAL A 24 -2.29 -6.40 -9.77
CA VAL A 24 -1.84 -5.39 -8.77
C VAL A 24 -0.32 -5.46 -8.53
N PRO A 25 0.27 -6.66 -8.31
CA PRO A 25 1.71 -6.81 -8.21
C PRO A 25 2.52 -6.29 -9.41
N ASP A 26 2.07 -6.56 -10.63
CA ASP A 26 2.81 -6.17 -11.84
C ASP A 26 2.69 -4.67 -12.11
N LEU A 27 1.52 -4.07 -11.83
CA LEU A 27 1.36 -2.61 -11.90
C LEU A 27 2.27 -1.90 -10.88
N ALA A 28 2.36 -2.43 -9.65
CA ALA A 28 3.27 -1.89 -8.65
C ALA A 28 4.74 -2.00 -9.09
N ALA A 29 5.14 -3.14 -9.67
CA ALA A 29 6.49 -3.32 -10.22
C ALA A 29 6.80 -2.28 -11.31
N ALA A 30 5.88 -2.05 -12.24
CA ALA A 30 6.03 -1.03 -13.28
C ALA A 30 6.18 0.38 -12.69
N TYR A 31 5.50 0.70 -11.59
CA TYR A 31 5.68 1.99 -10.89
C TYR A 31 7.07 2.10 -10.25
N PHE A 32 7.56 1.02 -9.64
CA PHE A 32 8.91 1.01 -9.06
C PHE A 32 10.00 1.17 -10.13
N ASP A 33 9.85 0.48 -11.26
CA ASP A 33 10.71 0.63 -12.44
C ASP A 33 10.66 2.06 -12.98
N GLY A 34 9.49 2.70 -12.94
CA GLY A 34 9.28 4.11 -13.30
C GLY A 34 9.81 5.13 -12.30
N GLY A 35 10.39 4.69 -11.17
CA GLY A 35 11.02 5.55 -10.18
C GLY A 35 10.19 5.88 -8.94
N ALA A 36 8.98 5.32 -8.78
CA ALA A 36 8.21 5.51 -7.56
C ALA A 36 8.94 4.86 -6.37
N ARG A 37 9.06 5.61 -5.26
CA ARG A 37 9.67 5.13 -4.00
C ARG A 37 8.72 5.21 -2.80
N LEU A 38 7.52 5.73 -3.03
CA LEU A 38 6.39 5.63 -2.12
C LEU A 38 5.16 5.24 -2.94
N VAL A 39 4.54 4.12 -2.59
CA VAL A 39 3.33 3.65 -3.26
C VAL A 39 2.24 3.33 -2.25
N GLN A 40 1.00 3.65 -2.61
CA GLN A 40 -0.19 3.27 -1.88
C GLN A 40 -0.87 2.12 -2.62
N LEU A 41 -1.18 1.03 -1.92
CA LEU A 41 -2.06 -0.02 -2.46
C LEU A 41 -3.51 0.31 -2.08
N ARG A 42 -4.35 0.50 -3.10
CA ARG A 42 -5.77 0.85 -2.95
C ARG A 42 -6.64 -0.19 -3.66
N ALA A 43 -7.44 -0.92 -2.89
CA ALA A 43 -8.27 -2.01 -3.38
C ALA A 43 -9.70 -1.96 -2.81
N PRO A 44 -10.49 -0.93 -3.15
CA PRO A 44 -11.83 -0.75 -2.59
C PRO A 44 -12.74 -1.94 -2.97
N GLY A 45 -13.45 -2.48 -1.98
CA GLY A 45 -14.39 -3.58 -2.17
C GLY A 45 -13.76 -4.95 -2.44
N ALA A 46 -12.43 -5.07 -2.43
CA ALA A 46 -11.76 -6.37 -2.53
C ALA A 46 -11.88 -7.16 -1.20
N ALA A 47 -11.90 -8.48 -1.31
CA ALA A 47 -11.95 -9.36 -0.13
C ALA A 47 -10.63 -9.31 0.65
N GLY A 48 -10.69 -9.38 1.98
CA GLY A 48 -9.52 -9.24 2.86
C GLY A 48 -8.34 -10.13 2.48
N GLY A 49 -8.56 -11.43 2.26
CA GLY A 49 -7.49 -12.37 1.87
C GLY A 49 -6.88 -12.10 0.49
N VAL A 50 -7.64 -11.45 -0.41
CA VAL A 50 -7.11 -11.03 -1.72
C VAL A 50 -6.21 -9.80 -1.54
N ILE A 51 -6.64 -8.83 -0.73
CA ILE A 51 -5.85 -7.62 -0.44
C ILE A 51 -4.55 -8.00 0.27
N ASP A 52 -4.62 -8.90 1.25
CA ASP A 52 -3.48 -9.40 2.01
C ASP A 52 -2.42 -10.01 1.08
N GLY A 53 -2.82 -10.95 0.21
CA GLY A 53 -1.89 -11.55 -0.76
C GLY A 53 -1.30 -10.55 -1.76
N TRP A 54 -2.05 -9.51 -2.15
CA TRP A 54 -1.49 -8.42 -2.96
C TRP A 54 -0.49 -7.56 -2.18
N CYS A 55 -0.80 -7.21 -0.92
CA CYS A 55 0.08 -6.41 -0.08
C CYS A 55 1.41 -7.14 0.17
N ASP A 56 1.37 -8.42 0.54
CA ASP A 56 2.56 -9.26 0.71
C ASP A 56 3.44 -9.26 -0.55
N ALA A 57 2.82 -9.50 -1.70
CA ALA A 57 3.51 -9.56 -2.98
C ALA A 57 4.13 -8.21 -3.39
N VAL A 58 3.49 -7.09 -3.06
CA VAL A 58 3.98 -5.74 -3.39
C VAL A 58 5.05 -5.29 -2.41
N VAL A 59 4.87 -5.52 -1.10
CA VAL A 59 5.87 -5.21 -0.05
C VAL A 59 7.16 -5.98 -0.30
N ALA A 60 7.07 -7.29 -0.60
CA ALA A 60 8.25 -8.10 -0.89
C ALA A 60 9.06 -7.54 -2.07
N ARG A 61 8.39 -7.10 -3.15
CA ARG A 61 9.05 -6.47 -4.31
C ARG A 61 9.66 -5.12 -3.96
N ALA A 62 8.95 -4.28 -3.22
CA ALA A 62 9.36 -2.90 -2.92
C ALA A 62 10.75 -2.81 -2.26
N SER A 63 11.12 -3.83 -1.47
CA SER A 63 12.44 -3.93 -0.82
C SER A 63 13.62 -3.82 -1.80
N GLY A 64 13.53 -4.46 -2.96
CA GLY A 64 14.58 -4.42 -4.00
C GLY A 64 14.75 -3.06 -4.66
N TYR A 65 13.75 -2.18 -4.53
CA TYR A 65 13.75 -0.84 -5.10
C TYR A 65 14.04 0.25 -4.06
N GLY A 66 14.16 -0.10 -2.78
CA GLY A 66 14.18 0.89 -1.69
C GLY A 66 12.89 1.71 -1.63
N ALA A 67 11.77 1.09 -1.99
CA ALA A 67 10.45 1.73 -1.98
C ALA A 67 9.66 1.36 -0.71
N ALA A 68 8.86 2.31 -0.23
CA ALA A 68 7.91 2.10 0.85
C ALA A 68 6.50 1.86 0.29
N VAL A 69 5.76 0.96 0.95
CA VAL A 69 4.37 0.64 0.61
C VAL A 69 3.47 1.08 1.76
N VAL A 70 2.38 1.78 1.43
CA VAL A 70 1.33 2.17 2.36
C VAL A 70 0.04 1.46 1.95
N VAL A 71 -0.70 0.88 2.89
CA VAL A 71 -1.99 0.23 2.60
C VAL A 71 -3.12 1.22 2.86
N ASN A 72 -4.07 1.32 1.94
CA ASN A 72 -5.24 2.18 2.13
C ASN A 72 -6.24 1.54 3.12
N ASP A 73 -6.67 2.29 4.13
CA ASP A 73 -7.74 2.05 5.11
C ASP A 73 -7.53 0.87 6.08
N ARG A 74 -6.83 -0.18 5.61
CA ARG A 74 -6.72 -1.49 6.26
C ARG A 74 -5.49 -1.57 7.15
N ALA A 75 -5.58 -0.99 8.36
CA ALA A 75 -4.50 -1.01 9.34
C ALA A 75 -4.06 -2.44 9.75
N ASP A 76 -5.01 -3.38 9.80
CA ASP A 76 -4.75 -4.79 10.06
C ASP A 76 -3.88 -5.41 8.96
N VAL A 77 -4.23 -5.20 7.70
CA VAL A 77 -3.45 -5.70 6.55
C VAL A 77 -2.10 -5.00 6.46
N ALA A 78 -2.03 -3.70 6.73
CA ALA A 78 -0.75 -2.97 6.77
C ALA A 78 0.23 -3.62 7.76
N ARG A 79 -0.25 -4.00 8.95
CA ARG A 79 0.57 -4.66 9.96
C ARG A 79 0.95 -6.09 9.56
N MET A 80 0.01 -6.88 9.06
CA MET A 80 0.26 -8.27 8.69
C MET A 80 1.28 -8.39 7.55
N SER A 81 1.16 -7.53 6.53
CA SER A 81 2.03 -7.53 5.36
C SER A 81 3.39 -6.86 5.56
N GLY A 82 3.62 -6.22 6.71
CA GLY A 82 4.85 -5.46 6.97
C GLY A 82 4.97 -4.19 6.12
N ALA A 83 3.83 -3.61 5.70
CA ALA A 83 3.81 -2.33 5.01
C ALA A 83 4.40 -1.22 5.90
N ALA A 84 4.95 -0.18 5.26
CA ALA A 84 5.57 0.95 5.95
C ALA A 84 4.54 1.86 6.66
N GLY A 85 3.25 1.73 6.32
CA GLY A 85 2.20 2.46 6.99
C GLY A 85 0.80 2.17 6.45
N VAL A 86 -0.17 2.88 7.02
CA VAL A 86 -1.57 2.92 6.57
C VAL A 86 -1.93 4.36 6.19
N HIS A 87 -2.73 4.52 5.13
CA HIS A 87 -3.36 5.79 4.79
C HIS A 87 -4.82 5.74 5.22
N LEU A 88 -5.30 6.79 5.88
CA LEU A 88 -6.65 6.87 6.42
C LEU A 88 -7.34 8.15 5.91
N GLY A 89 -8.55 7.99 5.41
CA GLY A 89 -9.52 9.04 5.18
C GLY A 89 -10.31 9.40 6.44
N GLN A 90 -11.31 10.27 6.28
CA GLN A 90 -12.10 10.81 7.41
C GLN A 90 -13.11 9.81 7.99
N ASP A 91 -13.55 8.84 7.19
CA ASP A 91 -14.56 7.84 7.57
C ASP A 91 -13.94 6.48 7.95
N ASP A 92 -12.61 6.39 7.97
CA ASP A 92 -11.88 5.17 8.35
C ASP A 92 -11.69 5.07 9.87
N LEU A 93 -10.88 4.10 10.32
CA LEU A 93 -10.50 4.02 11.72
C LEU A 93 -9.93 5.36 12.21
N PRO A 94 -10.36 5.87 13.39
CA PRO A 94 -9.69 6.99 14.04
C PRO A 94 -8.19 6.72 14.16
N VAL A 95 -7.38 7.77 14.07
CA VAL A 95 -5.91 7.65 14.08
C VAL A 95 -5.42 6.93 15.33
N GLU A 96 -6.08 7.14 16.48
CA GLU A 96 -5.77 6.51 17.75
C GLU A 96 -6.00 4.98 17.70
N ASP A 97 -7.04 4.53 17.00
CA ASP A 97 -7.36 3.11 16.84
C ASP A 97 -6.43 2.45 15.83
N ALA A 98 -6.17 3.11 14.70
CA ALA A 98 -5.19 2.62 13.73
C ALA A 98 -3.80 2.48 14.38
N ARG A 99 -3.40 3.43 15.23
CA ARG A 99 -2.14 3.39 15.98
C ARG A 99 -2.05 2.17 16.90
N ARG A 100 -3.14 1.81 17.59
CA ARG A 100 -3.21 0.59 18.43
C ARG A 100 -2.98 -0.68 17.60
N VAL A 101 -3.43 -0.69 16.35
CA VAL A 101 -3.22 -1.83 15.45
C VAL A 101 -1.77 -1.86 14.96
N VAL A 102 -1.25 -0.78 14.38
CA VAL A 102 0.05 -0.81 13.68
C VAL A 102 1.26 -0.76 14.63
N GLY A 103 1.09 -0.26 15.86
CA GLY A 103 2.15 -0.10 16.86
C GLY A 103 2.59 1.36 17.06
N GLU A 104 3.33 1.63 18.13
CA GLU A 104 3.85 2.97 18.47
C GLU A 104 4.87 3.50 17.45
#